data_AF-A0A926WT25-F1
#
_entry.id   AF-A0A926WT25-F1
#
_cell.length_a   1.000
_cell.length_b   1.000
_cell.length_c   1.000
_cell.angle_alpha   90.00
_cell.angle_beta   90.00
_cell.angle_gamma   90.00
#
_symmetry.space_group_name_H-M   'P 1'
#
loop_
_entity.id
_entity.type
_entity.pdbx_description
1 polymer ?
#
loop_
_entity_poly.entity_id
_entity_poly.type
_entity_poly.pdbx_seq_one_letter_code
_entity_poly.pdbx_strand_id
1 'polypeptide(L)' 'MSEVYKNYLKSILNIELWKICTASASAPTFFPPDELPYNSEEYLPQIDGGVVANNPDLAAIAID' A
#
# COMPACT_ATOMS: atom_id res chain seq x y z
N MET A 1 -10.38 -5.62 -12.65
CA MET A 1 -9.34 -5.66 -11.59
C MET A 1 -8.61 -7.00 -11.67
N SER A 2 -7.29 -7.01 -11.83
CA SER A 2 -6.49 -8.24 -12.03
C SER A 2 -6.47 -9.12 -10.78
N GLU A 3 -6.25 -10.43 -10.95
CA GLU A 3 -6.20 -11.39 -9.84
C GLU A 3 -5.08 -11.06 -8.82
N VAL A 4 -3.96 -10.54 -9.33
CA VAL A 4 -2.83 -10.03 -8.53
C VAL A 4 -3.28 -8.98 -7.52
N TYR A 5 -4.10 -8.01 -7.94
CA TYR A 5 -4.56 -6.94 -7.06
C TYR A 5 -5.53 -7.46 -5.98
N LYS A 6 -6.40 -8.42 -6.32
CA LYS A 6 -7.30 -9.05 -5.34
C LYS A 6 -6.54 -9.83 -4.28
N ASN A 7 -5.45 -10.52 -4.66
CA ASN A 7 -4.62 -11.26 -3.72
C ASN A 7 -3.85 -10.32 -2.78
N TYR A 8 -3.34 -9.20 -3.31
CA TYR A 8 -2.73 -8.16 -2.49
C TYR A 8 -3.73 -7.53 -1.50
N LEU A 9 -4.94 -7.18 -1.95
CA LEU A 9 -5.96 -6.65 -1.04
C LEU A 9 -6.30 -7.63 0.11
N LYS A 10 -6.31 -8.94 -0.16
CA LYS A 10 -6.48 -9.94 0.90
C LYS A 10 -5.28 -10.02 1.84
N SER A 11 -4.06 -9.85 1.33
CA SER A 11 -2.84 -9.92 2.15
C SER A 11 -2.76 -8.75 3.13
N ILE A 12 -3.23 -7.56 2.74
CA ILE A 12 -3.18 -6.37 3.59
C ILE A 12 -4.24 -6.33 4.71
N LEU A 13 -5.32 -7.11 4.61
CA LEU A 13 -6.40 -7.14 5.63
C LEU A 13 -5.94 -7.67 7.00
N ASN A 14 -4.85 -8.44 7.03
CA ASN A 14 -4.29 -9.01 8.27
C ASN A 14 -3.00 -8.30 8.73
N ILE A 15 -2.70 -7.12 8.17
CA ILE A 15 -1.54 -6.31 8.57
C ILE A 15 -1.96 -5.34 9.69
N GLU A 16 -1.06 -5.12 10.65
CA GLU A 16 -1.25 -4.11 11.68
C GLU A 16 -1.39 -2.71 11.06
N LEU A 17 -2.41 -1.97 11.47
CA LEU A 17 -2.75 -0.66 10.90
C LEU A 17 -1.55 0.30 10.84
N TRP A 18 -0.72 0.33 11.89
CA TRP A 18 0.43 1.23 11.94
C TRP A 18 1.45 0.94 10.83
N LYS A 19 1.61 -0.31 10.38
CA LYS A 19 2.51 -0.66 9.27
C LYS A 19 1.98 -0.14 7.94
N ILE A 20 0.67 -0.23 7.72
CA ILE A 20 0.02 0.34 6.53
C ILE A 20 0.20 1.86 6.54
N CYS A 21 0.00 2.50 7.68
CA CYS A 21 0.20 3.95 7.82
C CYS A 21 1.65 4.37 7.57
N THR A 22 2.64 3.64 8.10
CA THR A 22 4.06 3.91 7.86
C THR A 22 4.40 3.78 6.38
N ALA A 23 4.03 2.65 5.77
CA ALA A 23 4.24 2.38 4.35
C ALA A 23 3.65 3.49 3.45
N SER A 24 2.42 3.92 3.74
CA SER A 24 1.74 4.97 3.00
C SER A 24 2.35 6.36 3.17
N ALA A 25 3.20 6.58 4.18
CA ALA A 25 3.83 7.87 4.48
C ALA A 25 5.35 7.88 4.19
N SER A 26 5.89 6.79 3.63
CA SER A 26 7.31 6.63 3.31
C SER A 26 7.72 7.44 2.08
N ALA A 27 7.76 8.78 2.22
CA ALA A 27 8.07 9.73 1.16
C ALA A 27 9.46 9.46 0.59
N PRO A 28 9.61 9.27 -0.74
CA PRO A 28 10.91 9.13 -1.37
C PRO A 28 11.82 10.29 -0.99
N THR A 29 13.12 10.02 -0.83
CA THR A 29 14.15 10.97 -0.35
C THR A 29 14.12 11.34 1.13
N PHE A 30 13.01 11.09 1.84
CA PHE A 30 12.89 11.34 3.29
C PHE A 30 12.95 10.06 4.11
N PHE A 31 12.28 9.01 3.63
CA PHE A 31 12.16 7.73 4.32
C PHE A 31 12.49 6.55 3.38
N PRO A 32 12.98 5.43 3.92
CA PRO A 32 13.15 4.20 3.15
C PRO A 32 11.77 3.61 2.78
N PRO A 33 11.66 2.84 1.68
CA PRO A 33 10.46 2.05 1.39
C PRO A 33 10.16 1.06 2.52
N ASP A 34 8.87 0.83 2.78
CA ASP A 34 8.40 -0.14 3.79
C ASP A 34 7.95 -1.43 3.11
N GLU A 35 8.32 -2.59 3.66
CA GLU A 35 8.05 -3.89 3.05
C GLU A 35 6.75 -4.49 3.61
N LEU A 36 5.68 -4.49 2.79
CA LEU A 36 4.42 -5.13 3.15
C LEU A 36 4.32 -6.55 2.57
N PRO A 37 3.82 -7.53 3.33
CA PRO A 37 3.64 -8.89 2.85
C PRO A 37 2.62 -8.96 1.72
N TYR A 38 2.99 -9.63 0.63
CA TYR A 38 2.11 -9.99 -0.47
C TYR A 38 1.56 -11.41 -0.31
N ASN A 39 2.39 -12.33 0.19
CA ASN A 39 1.99 -13.68 0.59
C ASN A 39 2.90 -14.18 1.73
N SER A 40 2.93 -15.49 2.01
CA SER A 40 3.73 -16.06 3.09
C SER A 40 5.24 -15.97 2.88
N GLU A 41 5.70 -15.75 1.65
CA GLU A 41 7.11 -15.80 1.26
C GLU A 41 7.61 -14.50 0.61
N GLU A 42 6.71 -13.68 0.08
CA GLU A 42 7.04 -12.49 -0.71
C GLU A 42 6.54 -11.19 -0.05
N TYR A 43 7.35 -10.15 -0.18
CA TYR A 43 7.07 -8.79 0.26
C TYR A 43 7.13 -7.84 -0.93
N LEU A 44 6.32 -6.78 -0.90
CA LEU A 44 6.32 -5.72 -1.89
C LEU A 44 6.75 -4.40 -1.24
N PRO A 45 7.75 -3.71 -1.78
CA PRO A 45 8.16 -2.40 -1.27
C PRO A 45 7.06 -1.38 -1.57
N GLN A 46 6.62 -0.69 -0.51
CA GLN A 46 5.66 0.39 -0.57
C GLN A 46 6.36 1.72 -0.31
N ILE A 47 5.86 2.74 -1.00
CA ILE A 47 6.31 4.12 -0.89
C ILE A 47 5.09 5.01 -0.68
N ASP A 48 5.32 6.27 -0.34
CA ASP A 48 4.28 7.24 -0.06
C ASP A 48 3.17 7.30 -1.12
N GLY A 49 1.93 7.22 -0.63
CA GLY A 49 0.73 7.35 -1.45
C GLY A 49 0.67 8.68 -2.20
N GLY A 50 1.31 9.73 -1.70
CA GLY A 50 1.47 11.03 -2.36
C GLY A 50 2.18 10.98 -3.72
N VAL A 51 3.00 9.94 -3.97
CA VAL A 51 3.62 9.70 -5.28
C VAL A 51 2.60 9.27 -6.32
N VAL A 52 1.58 8.52 -5.90
CA VAL A 52 0.53 7.96 -6.77
C VAL A 52 -0.70 8.87 -6.81
N ALA A 53 -1.18 9.32 -5.64
CA ALA A 53 -2.35 10.15 -5.45
C ALA A 53 -2.23 10.99 -4.16
N ASN A 54 -1.64 12.18 -4.28
CA ASN A 54 -1.56 13.16 -3.17
C ASN A 54 -2.92 13.75 -2.76
N ASN A 55 -3.96 13.53 -3.57
CA ASN A 55 -5.34 13.70 -3.15
C ASN A 55 -6.12 12.41 -3.45
N PRO A 56 -6.41 11.57 -2.43
CA PRO A 56 -7.09 10.29 -2.62
C PRO A 56 -8.61 10.39 -2.84
N ASP A 57 -9.22 11.59 -2.79
CA ASP A 57 -10.69 11.76 -2.92
C ASP A 57 -11.27 11.06 -4.15
N LEU A 58 -10.68 11.28 -5.32
CA LEU A 58 -11.14 10.67 -6.58
C LEU A 58 -10.87 9.17 -6.62
N ALA A 59 -9.75 8.73 -6.04
CA ALA A 59 -9.42 7.31 -5.97
C ALA A 59 -10.40 6.54 -5.07
N ALA A 60 -10.85 7.16 -3.98
CA ALA A 60 -11.85 6.59 -3.08
C ALA A 60 -13.20 6.41 -3.80
N ILE A 61 -13.67 7.41 -4.55
CA ILE A 61 -14.92 7.32 -5.32
C ILE A 61 -14.84 6.25 -6.42
N ALA A 62 -13.66 6.05 -7.03
CA ALA A 62 -13.49 5.08 -8.11
C ALA A 62 -13.48 3.60 -7.66
N ILE A 63 -13.36 3.34 -6.35
CA ILE A 63 -13.27 2.00 -5.75
C ILE A 63 -14.60 1.55 -5.12
N ASP A 64 -15.52 2.48 -4.83
CA ASP A 64 -16.91 2.21 -4.41
C ASP A 64 -17.76 1.66 -5.58
#